data_AF-A0A0K0G2N4-F1
#
_entry.id   AF-A0A0K0G2N4-F1
#
_cell.length_a   1.000
_cell.length_b   1.000
_cell.length_c   1.000
_cell.angle_alpha   90.00
_cell.angle_beta   90.00
_cell.angle_gamma   90.00
#
_symmetry.space_group_name_H-M   'P 1'
#
loop_
_entity.id
_entity.type
_entity.pdbx_description
1 polymer ?
#
loop_
_entity_poly.entity_id
_entity_poly.type
_entity_poly.pdbx_seq_one_letter_code
_entity_poly.pdbx_strand_id
1 'polypeptide(L)'
;MDHCKTRELKSVKTKYIDGASLTSYKCKSNKTVLILSSIQDKVSIDPTTKKPNCVSVYNSLKGEVDIIDQMTKTLTIRRPAKKWTSAYFLRFMDFILLNSFTKAKQLKIIDSKISRFDFQLEVKIKLMLPSASYRLETNRIL
;
A
#
# COMPACT_ATOMS: atom_id res chain seq x y z
N MET A 1 -5.43 -22.72 -25.92
CA MET A 1 -4.64 -22.47 -24.69
C MET A 1 -3.34 -23.31 -24.67
N ASP A 2 -2.89 -23.83 -25.82
CA ASP A 2 -1.81 -24.82 -25.92
C ASP A 2 -0.40 -24.25 -26.00
N HIS A 3 -0.27 -22.93 -26.14
CA HIS A 3 1.01 -22.21 -26.17
C HIS A 3 1.83 -22.37 -24.88
N CYS A 4 1.20 -22.72 -23.76
CA CYS A 4 1.88 -22.98 -22.49
C CYS A 4 2.54 -24.36 -22.46
N LYS A 5 2.01 -25.39 -23.15
CA LYS A 5 2.48 -26.77 -23.01
C LYS A 5 3.82 -27.02 -23.72
N THR A 6 4.03 -26.36 -24.86
CA THR A 6 5.22 -26.55 -25.71
C THR A 6 6.43 -25.69 -25.33
N ARG A 7 6.25 -24.70 -24.46
CA ARG A 7 7.29 -23.71 -24.14
C ARG A 7 8.20 -24.19 -23.00
N GLU A 8 9.50 -23.93 -23.08
CA GLU A 8 10.43 -24.31 -22.01
C GLU A 8 10.21 -23.52 -20.71
N LEU A 9 10.50 -24.12 -19.55
CA LEU A 9 10.40 -23.45 -18.26
C LEU A 9 11.42 -22.29 -18.18
N LYS A 10 11.02 -21.16 -17.56
CA LYS A 10 11.82 -19.92 -17.47
C LYS A 10 12.14 -19.25 -18.80
N SER A 11 11.57 -19.69 -19.92
CA SER A 11 11.65 -18.97 -21.18
C SER A 11 10.98 -17.59 -21.06
N VAL A 12 11.46 -16.61 -21.84
CA VAL A 12 10.94 -15.24 -21.90
C VAL A 12 10.74 -14.88 -23.38
N LYS A 13 9.61 -14.25 -23.70
CA LYS A 13 9.35 -13.64 -25.02
C LYS A 13 8.88 -12.21 -24.81
N THR A 14 9.45 -11.25 -25.53
CA THR A 14 9.10 -9.84 -25.37
C THR A 14 8.80 -9.22 -26.73
N LYS A 15 7.74 -8.42 -26.80
CA LYS A 15 7.41 -7.56 -27.93
C LYS A 15 7.42 -6.11 -27.48
N TYR A 16 7.96 -5.22 -28.29
CA TYR A 16 7.97 -3.78 -28.04
C TYR A 16 6.97 -3.09 -28.95
N ILE A 17 6.16 -2.18 -28.40
CA ILE A 17 5.12 -1.43 -29.09
C ILE A 17 5.10 -0.03 -28.49
N ASP A 18 5.35 1.01 -29.29
CA ASP A 18 5.22 2.43 -28.93
C ASP A 18 5.79 2.81 -27.55
N GLY A 19 7.05 2.41 -27.29
CA GLY A 19 7.73 2.71 -26.02
C GLY A 19 7.30 1.83 -24.83
N ALA A 20 6.41 0.86 -25.03
CA ALA A 20 6.05 -0.15 -24.05
C ALA A 20 6.57 -1.54 -24.43
N SER A 21 6.80 -2.37 -23.42
CA SER A 21 7.20 -3.77 -23.58
C SER A 21 6.10 -4.69 -23.06
N LEU A 22 5.69 -5.65 -23.90
CA LEU A 22 4.83 -6.77 -23.52
C LEU A 22 5.70 -8.02 -23.37
N THR A 23 5.90 -8.44 -22.12
CA THR A 23 6.74 -9.58 -21.76
C THR A 23 5.89 -10.76 -21.34
N SER A 24 6.16 -11.91 -21.93
CA SER A 24 5.59 -13.20 -21.57
C SER A 24 6.66 -14.06 -20.92
N TYR A 25 6.50 -14.39 -19.65
CA TYR A 25 7.45 -15.18 -18.85
C TYR A 25 6.82 -16.48 -18.34
N LYS A 26 7.44 -17.63 -18.67
CA LYS A 26 6.94 -18.94 -18.23
C LYS A 26 7.53 -19.30 -16.87
N CYS A 27 6.83 -18.91 -15.81
CA CYS A 27 7.29 -19.14 -14.43
C CYS A 27 7.04 -20.58 -13.95
N LYS A 28 5.96 -21.24 -14.39
CA LYS A 28 5.62 -22.63 -14.03
C LYS A 28 5.22 -23.42 -15.27
N SER A 29 5.25 -24.75 -15.21
CA SER A 29 4.91 -25.63 -16.34
C SER A 29 3.59 -25.27 -17.02
N ASN A 30 2.56 -24.95 -16.22
CA ASN A 30 1.21 -24.64 -16.70
C ASN A 30 0.80 -23.17 -16.50
N LYS A 31 1.72 -22.29 -16.08
CA LYS A 31 1.40 -20.88 -15.83
C LYS A 31 2.42 -19.95 -16.47
N THR A 32 1.90 -19.01 -17.26
CA THR A 32 2.66 -17.93 -17.89
C THR A 32 2.22 -16.61 -17.28
N VAL A 33 3.19 -15.75 -16.98
CA VAL A 33 2.98 -14.39 -16.50
C VAL A 33 3.11 -13.46 -17.71
N LEU A 34 2.11 -12.61 -17.91
CA LEU A 34 2.14 -11.54 -18.91
C LEU A 34 2.30 -10.22 -18.17
N ILE A 35 3.28 -9.41 -18.57
CA ILE A 35 3.52 -8.08 -18.01
C ILE A 35 3.62 -7.09 -19.16
N LEU A 36 2.78 -6.07 -19.10
CA LEU A 36 2.90 -4.87 -19.92
C LEU A 36 3.59 -3.80 -19.07
N SER A 37 4.65 -3.19 -19.59
CA SER A 37 5.38 -2.14 -18.89
C SER A 37 5.86 -1.06 -19.85
N SER A 38 5.57 0.19 -19.52
CA SER A 38 6.12 1.40 -20.16
C SER A 38 7.29 2.00 -19.37
N ILE A 39 7.76 1.33 -18.31
CA ILE A 39 8.82 1.84 -17.43
C ILE A 39 10.21 1.58 -18.04
N GLN A 40 10.34 0.52 -18.84
CA GLN A 40 11.61 -0.01 -19.27
C GLN A 40 11.66 -0.04 -20.80
N ASP A 41 12.66 0.62 -21.40
CA ASP A 41 12.89 0.57 -22.85
C ASP A 41 13.29 -0.84 -23.31
N LYS A 42 14.07 -1.55 -22.49
CA LYS A 42 14.55 -2.91 -22.78
C LYS A 42 14.41 -3.81 -21.57
N VAL A 43 13.92 -5.03 -21.83
CA VAL A 43 13.76 -6.07 -20.82
C VAL A 43 15.07 -6.84 -20.66
N SER A 44 15.73 -6.66 -19.52
CA SER A 44 16.88 -7.49 -19.12
C SER A 44 16.42 -8.74 -18.37
N ILE A 45 17.20 -9.82 -18.47
CA ILE A 45 16.97 -11.07 -17.76
C ILE A 45 18.09 -11.25 -16.74
N ASP A 46 17.72 -11.47 -15.48
CA ASP A 46 18.68 -11.76 -14.42
C ASP A 46 19.40 -13.10 -14.70
N PRO A 47 20.74 -13.14 -14.74
CA PRO A 47 21.49 -14.36 -15.07
C PRO A 47 21.30 -15.49 -14.04
N THR A 48 21.04 -15.14 -12.78
CA THR A 48 20.90 -16.12 -11.68
C THR A 48 19.48 -16.65 -11.62
N THR A 49 18.49 -15.76 -11.55
CA THR A 49 17.10 -16.18 -11.35
C THR A 49 16.38 -16.55 -12.66
N LYS A 50 16.94 -16.11 -13.81
CA LYS A 50 16.32 -16.12 -15.15
C LYS A 50 14.97 -15.38 -15.19
N LYS A 51 14.71 -14.47 -14.25
CA LYS A 51 13.51 -13.64 -14.24
C LYS A 51 13.76 -12.37 -15.05
N PRO A 52 12.78 -11.93 -15.86
CA PRO A 52 12.89 -10.63 -16.52
C PRO A 52 12.71 -9.50 -15.50
N ASN A 53 13.45 -8.41 -15.67
CA ASN A 53 13.44 -7.27 -14.75
C ASN A 53 12.05 -6.66 -14.55
N CYS A 54 11.20 -6.65 -15.59
CA CYS A 54 9.80 -6.21 -15.50
C CYS A 54 8.98 -6.99 -14.45
N VAL A 55 9.26 -8.29 -14.24
CA VAL A 55 8.64 -9.09 -13.18
C VAL A 55 9.15 -8.67 -11.81
N SER A 56 10.44 -8.38 -11.67
CA SER A 56 11.05 -7.93 -10.41
C SER A 56 10.50 -6.57 -9.99
N VAL A 57 10.46 -5.60 -10.90
CA VAL A 57 9.89 -4.26 -10.67
C VAL A 57 8.39 -4.34 -10.32
N TYR A 58 7.61 -5.16 -11.04
CA TYR A 58 6.22 -5.36 -10.68
C TYR A 58 6.09 -5.94 -9.27
N ASN A 59 6.90 -6.94 -8.91
CA ASN A 59 6.83 -7.57 -7.60
C ASN A 59 7.22 -6.64 -6.44
N SER A 60 8.12 -5.66 -6.66
CA SER A 60 8.46 -4.68 -5.63
C SER A 60 7.33 -3.68 -5.38
N LEU A 61 6.55 -3.32 -6.41
CA LEU A 61 5.51 -2.29 -6.33
C LEU A 61 4.11 -2.85 -6.00
N LYS A 62 3.80 -4.07 -6.45
CA LYS A 62 2.43 -4.63 -6.36
C LYS A 62 1.88 -4.75 -4.93
N GLY A 63 2.75 -4.78 -3.93
CA GLY A 63 2.38 -5.01 -2.52
C GLY A 63 2.09 -3.73 -1.74
N GLU A 64 2.33 -2.55 -2.29
CA GLU A 64 2.21 -1.29 -1.53
C GLU A 64 0.79 -1.05 -1.00
N VAL A 65 -0.22 -1.33 -1.83
CA VAL A 65 -1.64 -1.20 -1.42
C VAL A 65 -1.98 -2.20 -0.32
N ASP A 66 -1.50 -3.44 -0.42
CA ASP A 66 -1.72 -4.48 0.60
C ASP A 66 -1.07 -4.10 1.94
N ILE A 67 0.12 -3.47 1.89
CA ILE A 67 0.80 -2.95 3.09
C ILE A 67 -0.06 -1.87 3.75
N ILE A 68 -0.58 -0.91 2.99
CA ILE A 68 -1.47 0.13 3.52
C ILE A 68 -2.75 -0.49 4.12
N ASP A 69 -3.34 -1.47 3.46
CA ASP A 69 -4.52 -2.17 3.96
C ASP A 69 -4.21 -2.94 5.27
N GLN A 70 -3.07 -3.62 5.35
CA GLN A 70 -2.62 -4.29 6.57
C GLN A 70 -2.36 -3.31 7.71
N MET A 71 -1.69 -2.19 7.44
CA MET A 71 -1.43 -1.14 8.43
C MET A 71 -2.72 -0.54 8.96
N THR A 72 -3.66 -0.19 8.09
CA THR A 72 -4.94 0.37 8.52
C THR A 72 -5.79 -0.64 9.30
N LYS A 73 -5.72 -1.94 8.98
CA LYS A 73 -6.43 -3.00 9.75
C LYS A 73 -5.88 -3.21 11.15
N THR A 74 -4.55 -3.12 11.34
CA THR A 74 -3.90 -3.40 12.63
C THR A 74 -4.17 -2.33 13.70
N LEU A 75 -4.32 -1.06 13.30
CA LEU A 75 -4.71 0.04 14.19
C LEU A 75 -5.81 0.85 13.52
N THR A 76 -7.03 0.33 13.58
CA THR A 76 -8.23 0.93 13.01
C THR A 76 -9.06 1.64 14.08
N ILE A 77 -9.68 2.76 13.71
CA ILE A 77 -10.73 3.40 14.50
C ILE A 77 -12.14 2.99 14.07
N ARG A 78 -12.23 2.11 13.06
CA ARG A 78 -13.49 1.64 12.51
C ARG A 78 -14.29 0.87 13.56
N ARG A 79 -15.58 1.18 13.62
CA ARG A 79 -16.58 0.49 14.44
C ARG A 79 -17.72 -0.01 13.54
N PRO A 80 -18.46 -1.03 13.98
CA PRO A 80 -19.70 -1.41 13.30
C PRO A 80 -20.61 -0.18 13.14
N ALA A 81 -21.03 0.09 11.91
CA ALA A 81 -21.86 1.25 11.57
C ALA A 81 -23.08 0.79 10.79
N LYS A 82 -24.25 1.32 11.14
CA LYS A 82 -25.52 1.01 10.45
C LYS A 82 -25.65 1.71 9.09
N LYS A 83 -24.95 2.84 8.91
CA LYS A 83 -24.95 3.64 7.68
C LYS A 83 -23.61 3.49 6.98
N TRP A 84 -23.65 3.25 5.66
CA TRP A 84 -22.42 3.12 4.86
C TRP A 84 -21.58 4.39 4.87
N THR A 85 -22.20 5.58 4.96
CA THR A 85 -21.52 6.87 5.06
C THR A 85 -20.65 6.97 6.31
N SER A 86 -21.15 6.51 7.46
CA SER A 86 -20.38 6.46 8.70
C SER A 86 -19.24 5.45 8.62
N ALA A 87 -19.46 4.28 8.00
CA ALA A 87 -18.40 3.30 7.76
C ALA A 87 -17.29 3.86 6.86
N TYR A 88 -17.67 4.58 5.79
CA TYR A 88 -16.76 5.25 4.89
C TYR A 88 -15.96 6.35 5.59
N PHE A 89 -16.62 7.20 6.38
CA PHE A 89 -15.96 8.24 7.15
C PHE A 89 -14.89 7.67 8.10
N LEU A 90 -15.23 6.61 8.86
CA LEU A 90 -14.26 5.97 9.76
C LEU A 90 -13.08 5.36 9.01
N ARG A 91 -13.32 4.79 7.82
CA ARG A 91 -12.25 4.27 6.96
C ARG A 91 -11.36 5.40 6.42
N PHE A 92 -11.96 6.53 6.07
CA PHE A 92 -11.22 7.71 5.62
C PHE A 92 -10.31 8.26 6.73
N MET A 93 -10.80 8.29 7.96
CA MET A 93 -10.00 8.69 9.12
C MET A 93 -8.80 7.77 9.37
N ASP A 94 -8.91 6.45 9.16
CA ASP A 94 -7.76 5.54 9.24
C ASP A 94 -6.66 5.92 8.23
N PHE A 95 -7.04 6.29 7.01
CA PHE A 95 -6.09 6.74 5.99
C PHE A 95 -5.47 8.10 6.34
N ILE A 96 -6.25 9.04 6.87
CA ILE A 96 -5.74 10.34 7.33
C ILE A 96 -4.68 10.13 8.42
N LEU A 97 -4.96 9.29 9.43
CA LEU A 97 -4.03 9.04 10.52
C LEU A 97 -2.74 8.39 10.03
N LEU A 98 -2.84 7.41 9.12
CA LEU A 98 -1.66 6.76 8.55
C LEU A 98 -0.83 7.74 7.71
N ASN A 99 -1.46 8.53 6.84
CA ASN A 99 -0.78 9.50 6.00
C ASN A 99 -0.13 10.62 6.84
N SER A 100 -0.82 11.09 7.88
CA SER A 100 -0.29 12.09 8.81
C SER A 100 0.94 11.58 9.55
N PHE A 101 0.90 10.33 10.01
CA PHE A 101 2.05 9.68 10.65
C PHE A 101 3.25 9.59 9.70
N THR A 102 3.04 9.07 8.49
CA THR A 102 4.10 8.96 7.46
C THR A 102 4.69 10.32 7.13
N LYS A 103 3.84 11.34 6.95
CA LYS A 103 4.29 12.70 6.65
C LYS A 103 5.04 13.34 7.81
N ALA A 104 4.57 13.15 9.05
CA ALA A 104 5.23 13.66 10.25
C ALA A 104 6.61 13.03 10.44
N LYS A 105 6.76 11.72 10.18
CA LYS A 105 8.07 11.04 10.16
C LYS A 105 8.97 11.57 9.05
N GLN A 106 8.43 11.73 7.84
CA GLN A 106 9.19 12.25 6.70
C GLN A 106 9.72 13.66 6.95
N LEU A 107 8.92 14.52 7.57
CA LEU A 107 9.27 15.90 7.93
C LEU A 107 10.07 16.01 9.23
N LYS A 108 10.36 14.89 9.92
CA LYS A 108 11.06 14.85 11.22
C LYS A 108 10.40 15.73 12.30
N ILE A 109 9.08 15.91 12.22
CA ILE A 109 8.29 16.64 13.24
C ILE A 109 8.20 15.81 14.53
N ILE A 110 8.16 14.49 14.37
CA ILE A 110 8.08 13.52 15.46
C ILE A 110 9.38 12.70 15.52
N ASP A 111 9.71 12.20 16.71
CA ASP A 111 10.85 11.29 16.87
C ASP A 111 10.68 10.06 15.96
N SER A 112 11.75 9.69 15.27
CA SER A 112 11.88 8.44 14.52
C SER A 112 11.39 7.19 15.29
N LYS A 113 11.61 7.15 16.61
CA LYS A 113 11.26 6.05 17.50
C LYS A 113 9.78 6.02 17.90
N ILE A 114 9.02 7.10 17.65
CA ILE A 114 7.62 7.12 18.05
C ILE A 114 6.86 6.02 17.32
N SER A 115 6.08 5.25 18.09
CA SER A 115 5.23 4.21 17.54
C SER A 115 4.00 4.86 16.88
N ARG A 116 3.41 4.14 15.93
CA ARG A 116 2.16 4.59 15.30
C ARG A 116 1.01 4.67 16.30
N PHE A 117 1.00 3.77 17.29
CA PHE A 117 -0.01 3.77 18.34
C PHE A 117 0.09 5.04 19.20
N ASP A 118 1.30 5.38 19.66
CA ASP A 118 1.53 6.57 20.49
C ASP A 118 1.18 7.85 19.73
N PHE A 119 1.58 7.93 18.46
CA PHE A 119 1.19 9.05 17.60
C PHE A 119 -0.33 9.19 17.49
N GLN A 120 -1.05 8.10 17.22
CA GLN A 120 -2.52 8.14 17.14
C GLN A 120 -3.17 8.50 18.48
N LEU A 121 -2.62 8.03 19.60
CA LEU A 121 -3.11 8.35 20.93
C LEU A 121 -2.94 9.84 21.23
N GLU A 122 -1.77 10.40 20.94
CA GLU A 122 -1.49 11.82 21.13
C GLU A 122 -2.42 12.70 20.29
N VAL A 123 -2.64 12.35 19.02
CA VAL A 123 -3.58 13.05 18.14
C VAL A 123 -5.00 13.00 18.72
N LYS A 124 -5.47 11.83 19.18
CA LYS A 124 -6.81 11.69 19.77
C LYS A 124 -6.97 12.55 21.02
N ILE A 125 -5.98 12.54 21.91
CA ILE A 125 -5.99 13.36 23.13
C ILE A 125 -6.05 14.84 22.76
N LYS A 126 -5.16 15.31 21.88
CA LYS A 126 -5.12 16.72 21.44
C LYS A 126 -6.44 17.19 20.81
N LEU A 127 -7.13 16.33 20.07
CA LEU A 127 -8.45 16.64 19.51
C LEU A 127 -9.56 16.69 20.57
N MET A 128 -9.46 15.88 21.62
CA MET A 128 -10.46 15.84 22.71
C MET A 128 -10.29 16.97 23.72
N LEU A 129 -9.06 17.42 23.97
CA LEU A 129 -8.72 18.38 25.02
C LEU A 129 -9.59 19.65 25.02
N PRO A 130 -9.78 20.37 23.90
CA PRO A 130 -10.59 21.60 23.90
C PRO A 130 -12.04 21.36 24.34
N SER A 131 -12.63 20.25 23.90
CA SER A 131 -14.01 19.90 24.28
C SER A 131 -14.11 19.46 25.75
N ALA A 132 -13.08 18.80 26.28
CA ALA A 132 -13.04 18.40 27.69
C ALA A 132 -12.90 19.61 28.61
N SER A 133 -11.99 20.55 28.30
CA SER A 133 -11.80 21.78 29.08
C SER A 133 -13.06 22.62 29.14
N TYR A 134 -13.72 22.83 27.99
CA TYR A 134 -14.98 23.58 27.92
C TYR A 134 -16.08 22.96 28.82
N ARG A 135 -16.19 21.64 28.86
CA ARG A 135 -17.17 20.95 29.73
C ARG A 135 -16.86 21.10 31.21
N LEU A 136 -15.59 21.12 31.60
CA LEU A 136 -15.17 21.32 32.98
C LEU A 136 -15.46 22.75 33.46
N GLU A 137 -15.27 23.74 32.60
CA GLU A 137 -15.59 25.14 32.90
C GLU A 137 -17.11 25.34 33.02
N THR A 138 -17.89 24.77 32.10
CA THR A 138 -19.35 24.92 32.09
C THR A 138 -20.02 24.23 33.29
N ASN A 139 -19.55 23.03 33.68
CA ASN A 139 -20.07 22.30 34.85
C ASN A 139 -19.63 22.89 36.20
N ARG A 140 -18.66 23.83 36.23
CA ARG A 140 -18.27 24.55 37.45
C ARG A 140 -19.15 25.77 37.74
N ILE A 141 -19.97 26.19 36.79
CA ILE A 141 -20.82 27.40 36.86
C ILE A 141 -22.27 27.06 37.26
N LEU A 142 -22.61 25.77 37.32
CA LEU A 142 -23.85 25.23 37.91
C LEU A 142 -23.58 24.71 39.32
#